data_AF-A0A0L0F241-F1
#
_entry.id   AF-A0A0L0F241-F1
#
_cell.length_a   1.000
_cell.length_b   1.000
_cell.length_c   1.000
_cell.angle_alpha   90.00
_cell.angle_beta   90.00
_cell.angle_gamma   90.00
#
_symmetry.space_group_name_H-M   'P 1'
#
loop_
_entity.id
_entity.type
_entity.pdbx_description
1 polymer ?
#
loop_
_entity_poly.entity_id
_entity_poly.type
_entity_poly.pdbx_seq_one_letter_code
_entity_poly.pdbx_strand_id
1 'polypeptide(L)' 'GLADPRLGTMEREMKCQSCHGSSKDCPGHFGHIELAKPVYHVGFIKTVVQIMRCVCFHCSRLLA' A
#
# COMPACT_ATOMS: atom_id res chain seq x y z
N GLY A 1 15.22 -1.39 0.07
CA GLY A 1 15.15 -1.26 -1.41
C GLY A 1 14.30 -2.37 -2.00
N LEU A 2 14.34 -2.60 -3.31
CA LEU A 2 13.74 -3.82 -3.87
C LEU A 2 14.51 -5.04 -3.35
N ALA A 3 13.79 -6.14 -3.04
CA ALA A 3 14.37 -7.36 -2.46
C ALA A 3 15.16 -7.12 -1.15
N ASP A 4 14.70 -6.16 -0.34
CA ASP A 4 15.30 -5.86 0.97
C ASP A 4 15.10 -7.06 1.94
N PRO A 5 16.17 -7.61 2.55
CA PRO A 5 16.07 -8.75 3.48
C PRO A 5 15.19 -8.46 4.72
N ARG A 6 14.92 -7.20 5.04
CA ARG A 6 13.97 -6.80 6.09
C ARG A 6 12.51 -7.07 5.70
N LEU A 7 12.21 -7.21 4.41
CA LEU A 7 10.87 -7.50 3.90
C LEU A 7 10.61 -9.00 3.71
N GLY A 8 11.62 -9.83 3.94
CA GLY A 8 11.62 -11.27 3.73
C GLY A 8 12.80 -11.71 2.86
N THR A 9 12.99 -13.01 2.73
CA THR A 9 14.04 -13.58 1.88
C THR A 9 13.55 -14.84 1.18
N MET A 10 13.99 -15.03 -0.07
CA MET A 10 13.70 -16.21 -0.88
C MET A 10 14.87 -17.20 -0.90
N GLU A 11 16.05 -16.76 -0.46
CA GLU A 11 17.26 -17.58 -0.43
C GLU A 11 17.26 -18.49 0.80
N ARG A 12 17.63 -19.77 0.63
CA ARG A 12 17.56 -20.75 1.72
C ARG A 12 18.56 -20.50 2.84
N GLU A 13 19.71 -19.93 2.50
CA GLU A 13 20.82 -19.70 3.42
C GLU A 13 20.71 -18.35 4.14
N MET A 14 19.93 -17.42 3.59
CA MET A 14 19.67 -16.13 4.19
C MET A 14 18.46 -16.19 5.12
N LYS A 15 18.54 -15.47 6.25
CA LYS A 15 17.41 -15.27 7.17
C LYS A 15 16.82 -13.87 6.99
N CYS A 16 15.52 -13.74 7.20
CA CYS A 16 14.87 -12.44 7.25
C CYS A 16 15.53 -11.54 8.30
N GLN A 17 15.77 -10.27 7.99
CA GLN A 17 16.39 -9.33 8.94
C GLN A 17 15.39 -8.73 9.94
N SER A 18 14.09 -8.96 9.76
CA SER A 18 13.03 -8.47 10.67
C SER A 18 12.55 -9.53 11.67
N CYS A 19 12.29 -10.76 11.21
CA CYS A 19 11.79 -11.84 12.06
C CYS A 19 12.77 -13.01 12.24
N HIS A 20 13.92 -13.00 11.56
CA HIS A 20 14.93 -14.06 11.58
C HIS A 20 14.45 -15.45 11.13
N GLY A 21 13.24 -15.55 10.58
CA GLY A 21 12.71 -16.76 9.96
C GLY A 21 13.43 -17.11 8.65
N SER A 22 13.40 -18.40 8.30
CA SER A 22 13.81 -18.90 6.98
C SER A 22 12.79 -18.50 5.91
N SER A 23 13.07 -18.78 4.62
CA SER A 23 12.12 -18.54 3.53
C SER A 23 10.80 -19.32 3.65
N LYS A 24 10.75 -20.38 4.47
CA LYS A 24 9.52 -21.15 4.75
C LYS A 24 8.75 -20.64 5.96
N ASP A 25 9.45 -20.11 6.96
CA ASP A 25 8.85 -19.72 8.24
C ASP A 25 8.50 -18.23 8.28
N CYS A 26 9.15 -17.42 7.44
CA CYS A 26 8.91 -15.99 7.35
C CYS A 26 7.58 -15.71 6.63
N PRO A 27 6.60 -15.05 7.27
CA PRO A 27 5.32 -14.71 6.63
C PRO A 27 5.45 -13.59 5.58
N GLY A 28 6.60 -12.91 5.52
CA GLY A 28 6.82 -11.70 4.73
C GLY A 28 6.46 -10.44 5.52
N HIS A 29 7.08 -9.31 5.17
CA HIS A 29 6.83 -8.04 5.84
C HIS A 29 6.51 -6.95 4.82
N PHE A 30 5.54 -6.09 5.17
CA PHE A 30 5.13 -5.00 4.31
C PHE A 30 6.20 -3.91 4.24
N GLY A 31 6.41 -3.41 3.02
CA GLY A 31 7.05 -2.13 2.77
C GLY A 31 6.04 -1.17 2.15
N HIS A 32 6.42 0.09 2.03
CA HIS A 32 5.68 1.07 1.25
C HIS A 32 6.64 1.88 0.39
N ILE A 33 6.11 2.45 -0.69
CA ILE A 33 6.83 3.37 -1.55
C ILE A 33 6.07 4.69 -1.51
N GLU A 34 6.72 5.74 -1.04
CA GLU A 34 6.18 7.08 -1.11
C GLU A 34 6.29 7.59 -2.56
N LEU A 35 5.15 7.88 -3.17
CA LEU A 35 5.10 8.46 -4.50
C LEU A 35 5.31 9.98 -4.41
N ALA A 36 5.95 10.56 -5.42
CA ALA A 36 6.16 12.01 -5.47
C ALA A 36 4.84 12.82 -5.45
N LYS A 37 3.74 12.23 -5.92
CA LYS A 37 2.39 12.82 -5.93
C LYS A 37 1.33 11.72 -5.75
N PRO A 38 0.18 12.03 -5.13
CA PRO A 38 -0.93 11.10 -5.04
C PRO A 38 -1.56 10.82 -6.41
N VAL A 39 -2.11 9.62 -6.59
CA VAL A 39 -2.78 9.17 -7.81
C VAL A 39 -4.10 8.48 -7.47
N TYR A 40 -5.07 8.51 -8.38
CA TYR A 40 -6.34 7.79 -8.18
C TYR A 40 -6.14 6.28 -8.33
N HIS A 41 -6.71 5.52 -7.40
CA HIS A 41 -6.76 4.07 -7.50
C HIS A 41 -7.84 3.62 -8.51
N VAL A 42 -7.45 2.87 -9.54
CA VAL A 42 -8.35 2.45 -10.63
C VAL A 42 -9.60 1.70 -10.14
N GLY A 43 -9.45 0.88 -9.08
CA GLY A 43 -10.58 0.14 -8.48
C GLY A 43 -11.60 1.03 -7.76
N PHE A 44 -11.21 2.25 -7.35
CA PHE A 44 -12.07 3.15 -6.57
C PHE A 44 -12.52 4.39 -7.35
N ILE A 45 -12.10 4.58 -8.60
CA ILE A 45 -12.42 5.81 -9.36
C ILE A 45 -13.94 6.02 -9.50
N LYS A 46 -14.73 4.95 -9.66
CA LYS A 46 -16.19 5.02 -9.73
C LYS A 46 -16.79 5.53 -8.41
N THR A 47 -16.31 5.01 -7.28
CA THR A 47 -16.73 5.42 -5.93
C THR A 47 -16.34 6.87 -5.65
N VAL A 48 -15.12 7.28 -6.04
CA VAL A 48 -14.67 8.67 -5.91
C VAL A 48 -15.62 9.61 -6.66
N VAL A 49 -15.97 9.30 -7.91
CA VAL A 49 -16.92 10.12 -8.69
C VAL A 49 -18.31 10.15 -8.04
N GLN A 50 -18.79 9.04 -7.48
CA GLN A 50 -20.06 9.03 -6.73
C GLN A 50 -20.02 9.96 -5.51
N ILE A 51 -18.95 9.90 -4.71
CA ILE A 51 -18.78 10.78 -3.55
C ILE A 51 -18.71 12.25 -3.99
N MET A 52 -17.93 12.56 -5.03
CA MET A 52 -17.79 13.92 -5.56
C MET A 52 -19.12 14.49 -6.09
N ARG A 53 -20.09 13.66 -6.48
CA ARG A 53 -21.44 14.10 -6.87
C ARG A 53 -22.32 14.44 -5.68
N CYS A 54 -22.03 13.90 -4.50
CA CYS A 54 -22.79 14.16 -3.27
C CYS A 54 -22.19 15.29 -2.43
N VAL A 55 -21.03 15.83 -2.81
CA VAL A 55 -20.29 16.84 -2.05
C VAL A 55 -20.21 18.13 -2.86
N CYS A 56 -20.47 19.26 -2.20
CA CYS A 56 -20.32 20.58 -2.80
C CYS A 56 -18.84 20.87 -3.10
N PHE A 57 -18.51 21.23 -4.35
CA PHE A 57 -17.13 21.53 -4.76
C PHE A 57 -16.51 22.75 -4.08
N HIS A 58 -17.32 23.67 -3.54
CA HIS A 58 -16.83 24.89 -2.90
C HIS A 58 -16.62 24.74 -1.40
N CYS A 59 -17.55 24.09 -0.69
CA CYS A 59 -17.54 24.02 0.77
C CYS A 59 -17.32 22.61 1.35
N SER A 60 -17.18 21.60 0.50
CA SER A 60 -16.94 20.20 0.87
C SER A 60 -18.00 19.58 1.81
N ARG A 61 -19.16 20.22 1.94
CA ARG A 61 -20.31 19.67 2.67
C ARG A 61 -21.12 18.75 1.77
N LEU A 62 -21.87 17.83 2.38
CA LEU A 62 -22.87 17.05 1.67
C LEU A 62 -23.95 17.97 1.09
N LEU A 63 -24.33 17.70 -0.15
CA LEU A 63 -25.51 18.27 -0.79
C LEU A 63 -26.73 17.57 -0.16
N ALA A 64 -27.42 18.27 0.73
CA ALA A 64 -28.68 17.84 1.33
C ALA A 64 -29.86 18.21 0.45
#